data_AF-A0A812SPV9-F1
#
_entry.id   AF-A0A812SPV9-F1
#
_cell.length_a   1.000
_cell.length_b   1.000
_cell.length_c   1.000
_cell.angle_alpha   90.00
_cell.angle_beta   90.00
_cell.angle_gamma   90.00
#
_symmetry.space_group_name_H-M   'P 1'
#
loop_
_entity.id
_entity.type
_entity.pdbx_description
1 polymer ?
#
loop_
_entity_poly.entity_id
_entity_poly.type
_entity_poly.pdbx_seq_one_letter_code
_entity_poly.pdbx_strand_id
1 'polypeptide(L)'
;MYMAFMGGKDRLALALLAWALAAEANVELPDVVEDVQAVSQVQPPTAFVTAPPKFLPDSAYIHSMPPADSSGRMHFYISAMVLFYAGVVVLGTFILWLGTKCKNCKAEPEHILSSLEDGSDAPQLPPRKAGLSRRCKRALFAITFSFTYSATLAAAFASGATGRLSQKTGLCWEVYLILFGTAGAWQITQAIIAAVILPKGRRYGLKTFFTASLSGMCPIISDAYDTLKDMILAALCWQSGVTFVQVIGILSLVHLAALHIYCSFFDDKCLAQLCGSHLSVLVASTEDTTPEDTSSKQLPLCRRLCNTILPMLYKQVTPTKRKLMILENVPQAFFAICYLKVIGGSLFVGLLNLAIPVP
;
A
#
# COMPACT_ATOMS: atom_id res chain seq x y z
N MET A 1 -25.20 3.74 -10.62
CA MET A 1 -25.01 4.90 -11.52
C MET A 1 -23.58 5.47 -11.45
N TYR A 2 -22.55 4.60 -11.44
CA TYR A 2 -21.12 4.97 -11.50
C TYR A 2 -20.43 4.39 -12.75
N MET A 3 -21.12 3.53 -13.52
CA MET A 3 -20.62 2.93 -14.76
C MET A 3 -20.73 3.86 -15.98
N ALA A 4 -21.40 5.01 -15.87
CA ALA A 4 -21.63 5.91 -17.00
C ALA A 4 -20.52 6.96 -17.21
N PHE A 5 -19.54 7.06 -16.31
CA PHE A 5 -18.45 8.07 -16.38
C PHE A 5 -17.05 7.48 -16.59
N MET A 6 -16.94 6.17 -16.80
CA MET A 6 -15.65 5.52 -17.05
C MET A 6 -15.32 5.55 -18.53
N GLY A 7 -14.29 6.33 -18.89
CA GLY A 7 -13.72 6.32 -20.23
C GLY A 7 -13.06 4.97 -20.56
N GLY A 8 -12.80 4.71 -21.84
CA GLY A 8 -12.31 3.41 -22.34
C GLY A 8 -11.03 2.86 -21.69
N LYS A 9 -10.24 3.71 -21.01
CA LYS A 9 -9.03 3.30 -20.26
C LYS A 9 -9.34 2.72 -18.88
N ASP A 10 -10.34 3.26 -18.18
CA ASP A 10 -10.83 2.71 -16.91
C ASP A 10 -11.58 1.40 -17.14
N ARG A 11 -12.26 1.30 -18.29
CA ARG A 11 -12.84 0.04 -18.78
C ARG A 11 -11.78 -1.03 -19.03
N LEU A 12 -10.57 -0.71 -19.47
CA LEU A 12 -9.51 -1.71 -19.69
C LEU A 12 -8.98 -2.28 -18.35
N ALA A 13 -8.74 -1.43 -17.36
CA ALA A 13 -8.25 -1.86 -16.05
C ALA A 13 -9.33 -2.64 -15.27
N LEU A 14 -10.59 -2.17 -15.31
CA LEU A 14 -11.73 -2.90 -14.76
C LEU A 14 -12.12 -4.11 -15.60
N ALA A 15 -11.92 -4.13 -16.91
CA ALA A 15 -12.11 -5.32 -17.74
C ALA A 15 -11.01 -6.34 -17.53
N LEU A 16 -9.76 -5.96 -17.28
CA LEU A 16 -8.69 -6.89 -16.91
C LEU A 16 -8.92 -7.48 -15.51
N LEU A 17 -9.38 -6.65 -14.56
CA LEU A 17 -9.76 -7.08 -13.22
C LEU A 17 -11.05 -7.93 -13.23
N ALA A 18 -12.04 -7.57 -14.03
CA ALA A 18 -13.30 -8.30 -14.21
C ALA A 18 -13.13 -9.56 -15.04
N TRP A 19 -12.24 -9.58 -16.04
CA TRP A 19 -11.84 -10.78 -16.78
C TRP A 19 -11.11 -11.75 -15.87
N ALA A 20 -10.22 -11.24 -15.01
CA ALA A 20 -9.56 -12.03 -13.98
C ALA A 20 -10.54 -12.64 -12.96
N LEU A 21 -11.71 -12.01 -12.74
CA LEU A 21 -12.76 -12.47 -11.83
C LEU A 21 -13.84 -13.33 -12.52
N ALA A 22 -14.19 -13.04 -13.78
CA ALA A 22 -15.21 -13.74 -14.57
C ALA A 22 -14.71 -15.08 -15.13
N ALA A 23 -13.41 -15.18 -15.44
CA ALA A 23 -12.78 -16.45 -15.82
C ALA A 23 -12.77 -17.51 -14.68
N GLU A 24 -13.20 -17.14 -13.46
CA GLU A 24 -13.32 -18.04 -12.31
C GLU A 24 -14.76 -18.52 -12.05
N ALA A 25 -15.77 -17.89 -12.67
CA ALA A 25 -17.12 -18.40 -12.68
C ALA A 25 -17.33 -19.11 -14.03
N ASN A 26 -17.64 -20.41 -14.06
CA ASN A 26 -18.12 -21.11 -15.26
C ASN A 26 -19.50 -20.57 -15.72
N VAL A 27 -19.62 -19.26 -15.88
CA VAL A 27 -20.79 -18.56 -16.38
C VAL A 27 -20.41 -18.11 -17.77
N GLU A 28 -20.97 -18.79 -18.77
CA GLU A 28 -20.96 -18.32 -20.15
C GLU A 28 -21.71 -16.99 -20.20
N LEU A 29 -20.98 -15.87 -20.15
CA LEU A 29 -21.50 -14.54 -20.43
C LEU A 29 -21.09 -14.16 -21.85
N PRO A 30 -21.95 -14.41 -22.86
CA PRO A 30 -21.64 -14.16 -24.27
C PRO A 30 -21.29 -12.69 -24.57
N ASP A 31 -21.79 -11.74 -23.77
CA ASP A 31 -21.56 -10.30 -23.96
C ASP A 31 -20.11 -9.83 -23.67
N VAL A 32 -19.35 -10.58 -22.85
CA VAL A 32 -17.99 -10.16 -22.45
C VAL A 32 -16.97 -10.44 -23.55
N VAL A 33 -17.20 -11.45 -24.39
CA VAL A 33 -16.31 -11.79 -25.51
C VAL A 33 -16.43 -10.74 -26.62
N GLU A 34 -17.64 -10.26 -26.93
CA GLU A 34 -17.84 -9.14 -27.86
C GLU A 34 -17.23 -7.83 -27.32
N ASP A 35 -17.38 -7.54 -26.03
CA ASP A 35 -16.77 -6.36 -25.41
C ASP A 35 -15.23 -6.44 -25.39
N VAL A 36 -14.65 -7.62 -25.18
CA VAL A 36 -13.19 -7.83 -25.21
C VAL A 36 -12.64 -7.75 -26.65
N GLN A 37 -13.39 -8.25 -27.64
CA GLN A 37 -13.01 -8.09 -29.05
C GLN A 37 -13.10 -6.63 -29.46
N ALA A 38 -14.11 -5.90 -29.01
CA ALA A 38 -14.23 -4.44 -29.19
C ALA A 38 -13.06 -3.69 -28.53
N VAL A 39 -12.65 -4.08 -27.32
CA VAL A 39 -11.50 -3.50 -26.60
C VAL A 39 -10.16 -3.85 -27.26
N SER A 40 -10.02 -5.03 -27.86
CA SER A 40 -8.81 -5.43 -28.59
C SER A 40 -8.62 -4.67 -29.91
N GLN A 41 -9.72 -4.15 -30.48
CA GLN A 41 -9.72 -3.29 -31.67
C GLN A 41 -9.56 -1.81 -31.33
N VAL A 42 -9.68 -1.41 -30.05
CA VAL A 42 -9.28 -0.09 -29.59
C VAL A 42 -7.76 -0.04 -29.67
N GLN A 43 -7.23 0.65 -30.70
CA GLN A 43 -5.82 1.04 -30.73
C GLN A 43 -5.47 1.58 -29.34
N PRO A 44 -4.44 1.02 -28.65
CA PRO A 44 -4.01 1.57 -27.38
C PRO A 44 -3.75 3.05 -27.63
N PRO A 45 -4.41 3.99 -26.93
CA PRO A 45 -4.25 5.39 -27.25
C PRO A 45 -2.77 5.69 -27.09
N THR A 46 -2.10 5.93 -28.22
CA THR A 46 -0.66 6.22 -28.33
C THR A 46 -0.26 7.48 -27.57
N ALA A 47 -1.22 8.17 -26.97
CA ALA A 47 -1.02 9.05 -25.83
C ALA A 47 -0.55 8.22 -24.61
N PHE A 48 0.75 7.90 -24.58
CA PHE A 48 1.50 8.08 -23.34
C PHE A 48 1.03 9.41 -22.76
N VAL A 49 0.46 9.34 -21.56
CA VAL A 49 -0.25 10.48 -21.00
C VAL A 49 0.75 11.64 -20.93
N THR A 50 0.50 12.70 -21.68
CA THR A 50 1.38 13.85 -21.74
C THR A 50 1.54 14.40 -20.33
N ALA A 51 2.78 14.71 -19.93
CA ALA A 51 3.02 15.31 -18.62
C ALA A 51 2.15 16.58 -18.48
N PRO A 52 1.47 16.77 -17.35
CA PRO A 52 0.60 17.92 -17.18
C PRO A 52 1.43 19.22 -17.23
N PRO A 53 0.88 20.30 -17.79
CA PRO A 53 1.64 21.52 -18.09
C PRO A 53 2.12 22.27 -16.86
N LYS A 54 1.46 22.09 -15.71
CA LYS A 54 1.79 22.73 -14.43
C LYS A 54 2.02 21.68 -13.35
N PHE A 55 3.21 21.70 -12.77
CA PHE A 55 3.58 20.94 -11.58
C PHE A 55 3.13 21.71 -10.33
N LEU A 56 2.48 21.01 -9.38
CA LEU A 56 1.96 21.56 -8.12
C LEU A 56 0.97 22.75 -8.30
N PRO A 57 -0.11 22.60 -9.09
CA PRO A 57 -1.14 23.62 -9.19
C PRO A 57 -1.91 23.77 -7.88
N ASP A 58 -2.39 24.98 -7.64
CA ASP A 58 -3.39 25.29 -6.62
C ASP A 58 -4.77 24.73 -7.00
N SER A 59 -5.68 24.70 -6.02
CA SER A 59 -7.03 24.18 -6.19
C SER A 59 -7.85 25.02 -7.15
N ALA A 60 -7.63 26.34 -7.21
CA ALA A 60 -8.38 27.22 -8.11
C ALA A 60 -8.10 26.86 -9.57
N TYR A 61 -6.83 26.61 -9.92
CA TYR A 61 -6.42 26.10 -11.22
C TYR A 61 -7.02 24.72 -11.51
N ILE A 62 -7.07 23.83 -10.51
CA ILE A 62 -7.68 22.50 -10.71
C ILE A 62 -9.18 22.60 -11.00
N HIS A 63 -9.90 23.48 -10.31
CA HIS A 63 -11.33 23.67 -10.49
C HIS A 63 -11.69 24.41 -11.78
N SER A 64 -10.77 25.20 -12.35
CA SER A 64 -10.98 25.89 -13.63
C SER A 64 -10.60 25.04 -14.85
N MET A 65 -9.96 23.88 -14.65
CA MET A 65 -9.57 23.01 -15.77
C MET A 65 -10.79 22.40 -16.48
N PRO A 66 -10.78 22.33 -17.82
CA PRO A 66 -11.75 21.54 -18.57
C PRO A 66 -11.77 20.08 -18.08
N PRO A 67 -12.93 19.40 -18.09
CA PRO A 67 -13.05 18.02 -17.62
C PRO A 67 -12.07 17.04 -18.30
N ALA A 68 -11.81 17.24 -19.60
CA ALA A 68 -10.86 16.43 -20.37
C ALA A 68 -9.42 16.55 -19.83
N ASP A 69 -8.99 17.77 -19.49
CA ASP A 69 -7.64 18.04 -18.97
C ASP A 69 -7.48 17.51 -17.54
N SER A 70 -8.51 17.68 -16.71
CA SER A 70 -8.55 17.14 -15.34
C SER A 70 -8.48 15.61 -15.35
N SER A 71 -9.24 14.95 -16.23
CA SER A 71 -9.19 13.50 -16.43
C SER A 71 -7.83 13.03 -16.98
N GLY A 72 -7.29 13.72 -17.99
CA GLY A 72 -5.97 13.43 -18.54
C GLY A 72 -4.88 13.50 -17.46
N ARG A 73 -4.93 14.52 -16.62
CA ARG A 73 -4.02 14.68 -15.47
C ARG A 73 -4.16 13.57 -14.45
N MET A 74 -5.38 13.17 -14.09
CA MET A 74 -5.62 12.01 -13.21
C MET A 74 -5.00 10.74 -13.80
N HIS A 75 -5.28 10.45 -15.07
CA HIS A 75 -4.72 9.28 -15.75
C HIS A 75 -3.20 9.28 -15.77
N PHE A 76 -2.56 10.45 -15.94
CA PHE A 76 -1.11 10.59 -15.90
C PHE A 76 -0.55 10.10 -14.57
N TYR A 77 -1.06 10.67 -13.47
CA TYR A 77 -0.53 10.39 -12.14
C TYR A 77 -0.84 8.98 -11.65
N ILE A 78 -2.03 8.44 -11.95
CA ILE A 78 -2.35 7.04 -11.67
C ILE A 78 -1.38 6.13 -12.43
N SER A 79 -1.17 6.38 -13.73
CA SER A 79 -0.22 5.59 -14.53
C SER A 79 1.21 5.70 -13.99
N ALA A 80 1.64 6.91 -13.62
CA ALA A 80 2.96 7.15 -13.04
C ALA A 80 3.15 6.40 -11.71
N MET A 81 2.15 6.40 -10.82
CA MET A 81 2.18 5.64 -9.56
C MET A 81 2.24 4.13 -9.82
N VAL A 82 1.47 3.61 -10.78
CA VAL A 82 1.49 2.19 -11.15
C VAL A 82 2.86 1.78 -11.70
N LEU A 83 3.42 2.56 -12.63
CA LEU A 83 4.75 2.32 -13.19
C LEU A 83 5.85 2.43 -12.12
N PHE A 84 5.76 3.44 -11.25
CA PHE A 84 6.68 3.60 -10.13
C PHE A 84 6.62 2.41 -9.18
N TYR A 85 5.41 1.95 -8.81
CA TYR A 85 5.22 0.78 -7.97
C TYR A 85 5.80 -0.49 -8.61
N ALA A 86 5.55 -0.71 -9.90
CA ALA A 86 6.14 -1.82 -10.64
C ALA A 86 7.67 -1.77 -10.61
N GLY A 87 8.27 -0.58 -10.80
CA GLY A 87 9.71 -0.35 -10.66
C GLY A 87 10.23 -0.68 -9.26
N VAL A 88 9.53 -0.24 -8.20
CA VAL A 88 9.87 -0.57 -6.81
C VAL A 88 9.82 -2.08 -6.57
N VAL A 89 8.80 -2.78 -7.07
CA VAL A 89 8.66 -4.24 -6.95
C VAL A 89 9.80 -4.98 -7.64
N VAL A 90 10.12 -4.60 -8.89
CA VAL A 90 11.22 -5.21 -9.64
C VAL A 90 12.55 -4.97 -8.94
N LEU A 91 12.84 -3.73 -8.56
CA LEU A 91 14.10 -3.36 -7.91
C LEU A 91 14.25 -4.02 -6.55
N GLY A 92 13.22 -3.98 -5.70
CA GLY A 92 13.25 -4.61 -4.38
C GLY A 92 13.41 -6.13 -4.45
N THR A 93 12.74 -6.78 -5.39
CA THR A 93 12.91 -8.21 -5.64
C THR A 93 14.33 -8.54 -6.09
N PHE A 94 14.90 -7.73 -6.99
CA PHE A 94 16.28 -7.88 -7.45
C PHE A 94 17.29 -7.72 -6.30
N ILE A 95 17.10 -6.74 -5.41
CA ILE A 95 17.96 -6.53 -4.23
C ILE A 95 17.94 -7.75 -3.30
N LEU A 96 16.75 -8.29 -2.98
CA LEU A 96 16.64 -9.48 -2.12
C LEU A 96 17.25 -10.73 -2.77
N TRP A 97 17.06 -10.89 -4.08
CA TRP A 97 17.67 -11.97 -4.85
C TRP A 97 19.20 -11.88 -4.84
N LEU A 98 19.75 -10.69 -5.10
CA LEU A 98 21.19 -10.44 -5.09
C LEU A 98 21.78 -10.67 -3.69
N GLY A 99 21.11 -10.19 -2.65
CA GLY A 99 21.50 -10.43 -1.26
C GLY A 99 21.61 -11.93 -0.93
N THR A 100 20.63 -12.72 -1.38
CA THR A 100 20.64 -14.18 -1.23
C THR A 100 21.83 -14.81 -1.95
N LYS A 101 22.10 -14.42 -3.21
CA LYS A 101 23.23 -14.94 -3.99
C LYS A 101 24.57 -14.58 -3.34
N CYS A 102 24.77 -13.33 -2.95
CA CYS A 102 26.01 -12.87 -2.32
C CYS A 102 26.30 -13.58 -0.99
N LYS A 103 25.28 -13.90 -0.19
CA LYS A 103 25.44 -14.65 1.07
C LYS A 103 25.84 -16.10 0.83
N ASN A 104 25.27 -16.74 -0.18
CA ASN A 104 25.58 -18.13 -0.52
C ASN A 104 26.95 -18.28 -1.19
N CYS A 105 27.43 -17.30 -1.97
CA CYS A 105 28.79 -17.32 -2.52
C CYS A 105 29.89 -17.15 -1.46
N LYS A 106 29.57 -16.56 -0.30
CA LYS A 106 30.50 -16.40 0.83
C LYS A 106 30.43 -17.54 1.84
N ALA A 107 29.56 -18.52 1.63
CA ALA A 107 29.63 -19.77 2.37
C ALA A 107 30.76 -20.58 1.73
N GLU A 108 31.89 -20.69 2.43
CA GLU A 108 32.90 -21.69 2.07
C GLU A 108 32.25 -23.07 1.99
N PRO A 109 32.73 -23.95 1.11
CA PRO A 109 32.27 -25.32 1.07
C PRO A 109 32.81 -26.05 2.31
N GLU A 110 32.05 -26.07 3.41
CA GLU A 110 32.20 -27.05 4.50
C GLU A 110 31.76 -28.45 4.02
N HIS A 111 32.23 -28.86 2.85
CA HIS A 111 31.87 -30.11 2.19
C HIS A 111 33.12 -30.96 1.95
N ILE A 112 33.87 -31.25 3.03
CA ILE A 112 34.81 -32.39 3.06
C ILE A 112 34.67 -33.24 4.35
N LEU A 113 33.91 -32.82 5.38
CA LEU A 113 33.76 -33.63 6.62
C LEU A 113 32.37 -34.21 6.91
N SER A 114 31.34 -33.91 6.10
CA SER A 114 29.97 -34.40 6.32
C SER A 114 29.61 -35.66 5.54
N SER A 115 30.54 -36.25 4.77
CA SER A 115 30.30 -37.49 4.01
C SER A 115 30.32 -38.77 4.86
N LEU A 116 30.10 -38.68 6.18
CA LEU A 116 30.05 -39.84 7.07
C LEU A 116 28.84 -39.89 8.02
N GLU A 117 27.87 -38.97 7.94
CA GLU A 117 26.61 -39.13 8.67
C GLU A 117 25.48 -39.53 7.72
N ASP A 118 25.25 -40.83 7.76
CA ASP A 118 24.23 -41.63 7.10
C ASP A 118 22.80 -41.26 7.54
N GLY A 119 21.86 -41.43 6.60
CA GLY A 119 20.40 -41.41 6.70
C GLY A 119 19.71 -40.91 7.98
N SER A 120 19.49 -39.59 8.09
CA SER A 120 18.47 -39.06 9.01
C SER A 120 17.58 -38.02 8.31
N ASP A 121 16.27 -38.24 8.40
CA ASP A 121 15.21 -37.29 8.07
C ASP A 121 15.45 -35.97 8.81
N ALA A 122 16.25 -35.08 8.21
CA ALA A 122 16.54 -33.78 8.78
C ALA A 122 15.22 -33.00 8.92
N PRO A 123 14.80 -32.62 10.13
CA PRO A 123 13.56 -31.89 10.31
C PRO A 123 13.63 -30.59 9.51
N GLN A 124 12.65 -30.35 8.62
CA GLN A 124 12.47 -29.04 8.00
C GLN A 124 12.40 -28.01 9.13
N LEU A 125 13.40 -27.13 9.24
CA LEU A 125 13.35 -26.07 10.22
C LEU A 125 12.14 -25.19 9.88
N PRO A 126 11.23 -24.95 10.83
CA PRO A 126 10.06 -24.14 10.54
C PRO A 126 10.48 -22.75 10.05
N PRO A 127 9.70 -22.10 9.16
CA PRO A 127 10.00 -20.78 8.65
C PRO A 127 10.25 -19.82 9.81
N ARG A 128 11.50 -19.40 9.98
CA ARG A 128 11.90 -18.50 11.06
C ARG A 128 11.78 -17.08 10.54
N LYS A 129 10.84 -16.31 11.09
CA LYS A 129 10.89 -14.84 10.96
C LYS A 129 12.20 -14.41 11.60
N ALA A 130 13.15 -13.86 10.82
CA ALA A 130 14.38 -13.30 11.35
C ALA A 130 13.98 -12.24 12.39
N GLY A 131 14.10 -12.61 13.67
CA GLY A 131 13.37 -11.92 14.73
C GLY A 131 14.13 -10.68 15.16
N LEU A 132 13.86 -9.52 14.55
CA LEU A 132 14.22 -8.24 15.15
C LEU A 132 13.79 -8.27 16.62
N SER A 133 14.70 -7.89 17.52
CA SER A 133 14.39 -7.85 18.96
C SER A 133 13.20 -6.94 19.22
N ARG A 134 12.45 -7.18 20.31
CA ARG A 134 11.27 -6.36 20.66
C ARG A 134 11.62 -4.87 20.75
N ARG A 135 12.78 -4.54 21.32
CA ARG A 135 13.30 -3.16 21.41
C ARG A 135 13.58 -2.57 20.03
N CYS A 136 14.21 -3.35 19.14
CA CYS A 136 14.51 -2.92 17.78
C CYS A 136 13.24 -2.67 16.96
N LYS A 137 12.24 -3.56 17.05
CA LYS A 137 10.93 -3.37 16.41
C LYS A 137 10.25 -2.08 16.85
N ARG A 138 10.22 -1.82 18.15
CA ARG A 138 9.65 -0.57 18.71
C ARG A 138 10.37 0.66 18.22
N ALA A 139 11.71 0.65 18.25
CA ALA A 139 12.51 1.79 17.81
C ALA A 139 12.31 2.08 16.31
N LEU A 140 12.38 1.04 15.47
CA LEU A 140 12.17 1.18 14.03
C LEU A 140 10.74 1.61 13.70
N PHE A 141 9.74 1.04 14.39
CA PHE A 141 8.35 1.47 14.24
C PHE A 141 8.20 2.94 14.64
N ALA A 142 8.73 3.36 15.80
CA ALA A 142 8.62 4.74 16.26
C ALA A 142 9.25 5.72 15.25
N ILE A 143 10.45 5.40 14.74
CA ILE A 143 11.12 6.23 13.72
C ILE A 143 10.27 6.32 12.45
N THR A 144 9.81 5.19 11.93
CA THR A 144 9.06 5.14 10.66
C THR A 144 7.68 5.77 10.76
N PHE A 145 6.96 5.53 11.86
CA PHE A 145 5.68 6.16 12.14
C PHE A 145 5.85 7.66 12.35
N SER A 146 6.80 8.12 13.18
CA SER A 146 7.03 9.55 13.40
C SER A 146 7.40 10.27 12.11
N PHE A 147 8.22 9.66 11.25
CA PHE A 147 8.54 10.21 9.93
C PHE A 147 7.29 10.27 9.02
N THR A 148 6.54 9.17 8.93
CA THR A 148 5.32 9.11 8.12
C THR A 148 4.30 10.14 8.57
N TYR A 149 4.00 10.17 9.87
CA TYR A 149 3.08 11.12 10.50
C TYR A 149 3.51 12.56 10.24
N SER A 150 4.79 12.89 10.44
CA SER A 150 5.28 14.27 10.22
C SER A 150 5.27 14.66 8.75
N ALA A 151 5.66 13.75 7.85
CA ALA A 151 5.68 14.00 6.41
C ALA A 151 4.27 14.22 5.84
N THR A 152 3.30 13.40 6.24
CA THR A 152 1.90 13.53 5.79
C THR A 152 1.23 14.75 6.43
N LEU A 153 1.52 15.04 7.71
CA LEU A 153 1.06 16.27 8.37
C LEU A 153 1.59 17.52 7.66
N ALA A 154 2.91 17.58 7.43
CA ALA A 154 3.54 18.69 6.74
C ALA A 154 2.98 18.85 5.31
N ALA A 155 2.84 17.75 4.56
CA ALA A 155 2.26 17.78 3.22
C ALA A 155 0.82 18.31 3.23
N ALA A 156 -0.02 17.86 4.17
CA ALA A 156 -1.42 18.28 4.24
C ALA A 156 -1.57 19.75 4.63
N PHE A 157 -0.86 20.20 5.68
CA PHE A 157 -0.93 21.58 6.16
C PHE A 157 -0.24 22.57 5.21
N ALA A 158 0.90 22.21 4.61
CA ALA A 158 1.55 23.05 3.59
C ALA A 158 0.71 23.14 2.32
N SER A 159 0.04 22.05 1.91
CA SER A 159 -0.92 22.08 0.81
C SER A 159 -2.10 23.01 1.14
N GLY A 160 -2.57 22.98 2.39
CA GLY A 160 -3.56 23.93 2.89
C GLY A 160 -3.12 25.39 2.79
N ALA A 161 -1.98 25.72 3.37
CA ALA A 161 -1.43 27.07 3.38
C ALA A 161 -1.16 27.64 1.97
N THR A 162 -0.94 26.76 0.99
CA THR A 162 -0.66 27.14 -0.39
C THR A 162 -1.86 27.00 -1.34
N GLY A 163 -3.06 26.76 -0.80
CA GLY A 163 -4.29 26.64 -1.58
C GLY A 163 -4.37 25.37 -2.43
N ARG A 164 -3.54 24.36 -2.18
CA ARG A 164 -3.48 23.07 -2.91
C ARG A 164 -4.30 21.95 -2.26
N LEU A 165 -4.92 22.21 -1.11
CA LEU A 165 -5.86 21.30 -0.47
C LEU A 165 -7.30 21.73 -0.78
N SER A 166 -8.15 20.79 -1.21
CA SER A 166 -9.56 21.06 -1.47
C SER A 166 -10.46 19.97 -0.91
N GLN A 167 -11.64 20.35 -0.45
CA GLN A 167 -12.68 19.40 -0.03
C GLN A 167 -13.17 18.48 -1.16
N LYS A 168 -13.02 18.90 -2.43
CA LYS A 168 -13.50 18.12 -3.58
C LYS A 168 -12.51 17.07 -4.05
N THR A 169 -11.23 17.39 -4.01
CA THR A 169 -10.16 16.59 -4.64
C THR A 169 -9.11 16.12 -3.64
N GLY A 170 -9.13 16.59 -2.40
CA GLY A 170 -8.08 16.33 -1.42
C GLY A 170 -6.80 17.09 -1.77
N LEU A 171 -5.67 16.39 -1.71
CA LEU A 171 -4.38 16.91 -2.14
C LEU A 171 -4.28 16.91 -3.67
N CYS A 172 -3.36 17.71 -4.21
CA CYS A 172 -3.01 17.58 -5.62
C CYS A 172 -2.22 16.28 -5.86
N TRP A 173 -2.36 15.73 -7.08
CA TRP A 173 -1.76 14.46 -7.47
C TRP A 173 -0.24 14.38 -7.31
N GLU A 174 0.47 15.49 -7.46
CA GLU A 174 1.91 15.58 -7.21
C GLU A 174 2.27 15.24 -5.77
N VAL A 175 1.51 15.77 -4.81
CA VAL A 175 1.78 15.55 -3.39
C VAL A 175 1.51 14.08 -3.07
N TYR A 176 0.45 13.50 -3.62
CA TYR A 176 0.24 12.05 -3.53
C TYR A 176 1.41 11.26 -4.13
N LEU A 177 1.91 11.65 -5.31
CA LEU A 177 3.04 10.97 -5.95
C LEU A 177 4.33 11.08 -5.11
N ILE A 178 4.61 12.24 -4.51
CA ILE A 178 5.77 12.46 -3.65
C ILE A 178 5.70 11.57 -2.40
N LEU A 179 4.55 11.55 -1.72
CA LEU A 179 4.34 10.71 -0.54
C LEU A 179 4.41 9.22 -0.90
N PHE A 180 3.80 8.82 -2.01
CA PHE A 180 3.88 7.45 -2.53
C PHE A 180 5.32 7.06 -2.89
N GLY A 181 6.06 7.97 -3.52
CA GLY A 181 7.47 7.82 -3.84
C GLY A 181 8.34 7.63 -2.60
N THR A 182 8.05 8.39 -1.55
CA THR A 182 8.72 8.29 -0.25
C THR A 182 8.48 6.93 0.41
N ALA A 183 7.23 6.44 0.37
CA ALA A 183 6.91 5.09 0.84
C ALA A 183 7.67 4.01 0.04
N GLY A 184 7.78 4.18 -1.28
CA GLY A 184 8.57 3.28 -2.14
C GLY A 184 10.05 3.27 -1.82
N ALA A 185 10.66 4.44 -1.63
CA ALA A 185 12.06 4.57 -1.22
C ALA A 185 12.33 3.89 0.13
N TRP A 186 11.39 4.00 1.08
CA TRP A 186 11.47 3.27 2.34
C TRP A 186 11.42 1.74 2.15
N GLN A 187 10.55 1.23 1.27
CA GLN A 187 10.50 -0.21 0.97
C GLN A 187 11.80 -0.72 0.33
N ILE A 188 12.41 0.05 -0.57
CA ILE A 188 13.72 -0.28 -1.14
C ILE A 188 14.80 -0.29 -0.05
N THR A 189 14.79 0.70 0.85
CA THR A 189 15.72 0.75 1.99
C THR A 189 15.56 -0.49 2.89
N GLN A 190 14.33 -0.90 3.17
CA GLN A 190 14.07 -2.14 3.90
C GLN A 190 14.61 -3.37 3.17
N ALA A 191 14.48 -3.46 1.84
CA ALA A 191 15.04 -4.58 1.07
C ALA A 191 16.57 -4.63 1.16
N ILE A 192 17.25 -3.48 1.11
CA ILE A 192 18.71 -3.41 1.27
C ILE A 192 19.10 -3.91 2.66
N ILE A 193 18.45 -3.40 3.71
CA ILE A 193 18.72 -3.83 5.09
C ILE A 193 18.44 -5.34 5.25
N ALA A 194 17.29 -5.83 4.75
CA ALA A 194 16.91 -7.24 4.76
C ALA A 194 17.95 -8.14 4.08
N ALA A 195 18.43 -7.75 2.90
CA ALA A 195 19.48 -8.46 2.17
C ALA A 195 20.80 -8.53 2.97
N VAL A 196 21.17 -7.45 3.67
CA VAL A 196 22.40 -7.39 4.47
C VAL A 196 22.31 -8.27 5.72
N ILE A 197 21.17 -8.24 6.43
CA ILE A 197 20.97 -9.01 7.68
C ILE A 197 20.58 -10.48 7.45
N LEU A 198 20.36 -10.89 6.19
CA LEU A 198 19.99 -12.25 5.85
C LEU A 198 20.99 -13.27 6.44
N PRO A 199 20.53 -14.23 7.27
CA PRO A 199 21.37 -15.29 7.79
C PRO A 199 21.90 -16.22 6.68
N LYS A 200 23.05 -16.88 6.93
CA LYS A 200 23.58 -17.90 6.01
C LYS A 200 22.57 -19.05 5.87
N GLY A 201 22.45 -19.61 4.67
CA GLY A 201 21.57 -20.76 4.36
C GLY A 201 20.08 -20.43 4.24
N ARG A 202 19.70 -19.15 4.33
CA ARG A 202 18.31 -18.67 4.16
C ARG A 202 18.16 -17.87 2.87
N ARG A 203 16.93 -17.83 2.34
CA ARG A 203 16.56 -17.01 1.19
C ARG A 203 15.23 -16.30 1.38
N TYR A 204 15.02 -15.22 0.63
CA TYR A 204 13.69 -14.65 0.42
C TYR A 204 13.06 -15.29 -0.82
N GLY A 205 11.79 -15.69 -0.73
CA GLY A 205 11.02 -16.15 -1.88
C GLY A 205 10.79 -15.01 -2.88
N LEU A 206 10.59 -15.34 -4.16
CA LEU A 206 10.40 -14.35 -5.23
C LEU A 206 9.17 -13.45 -5.03
N LYS A 207 8.15 -13.95 -4.32
CA LYS A 207 6.91 -13.22 -4.04
C LYS A 207 6.99 -12.39 -2.74
N THR A 208 8.06 -12.54 -1.96
CA THR A 208 8.14 -11.95 -0.63
C THR A 208 8.16 -10.43 -0.68
N PHE A 209 8.93 -9.83 -1.59
CA PHE A 209 8.94 -8.37 -1.72
C PHE A 209 7.59 -7.84 -2.21
N PHE A 210 7.00 -8.47 -3.23
CA PHE A 210 5.68 -8.08 -3.74
C PHE A 210 4.62 -8.07 -2.63
N THR A 211 4.49 -9.16 -1.88
CA THR A 211 3.53 -9.26 -0.76
C THR A 211 3.82 -8.25 0.34
N ALA A 212 5.07 -8.04 0.73
CA ALA A 212 5.42 -7.03 1.71
C ALA A 212 5.09 -5.61 1.23
N SER A 213 5.41 -5.29 -0.02
CA SER A 213 5.15 -3.97 -0.62
C SER A 213 3.65 -3.65 -0.71
N LEU A 214 2.79 -4.65 -0.95
CA LEU A 214 1.33 -4.47 -0.89
C LEU A 214 0.89 -4.02 0.50
N SER A 215 1.42 -4.63 1.57
CA SER A 215 1.09 -4.24 2.95
C SER A 215 1.57 -2.84 3.30
N GLY A 216 2.71 -2.39 2.78
CA GLY A 216 3.26 -1.09 3.15
C GLY A 216 2.96 0.06 2.18
N MET A 217 2.51 -0.20 0.95
CA MET A 217 2.25 0.86 -0.05
C MET A 217 0.84 0.87 -0.64
N CYS A 218 0.07 -0.23 -0.57
CA CYS A 218 -1.24 -0.25 -1.21
C CYS A 218 -2.20 0.73 -0.50
N PRO A 219 -2.87 1.65 -1.22
CA PRO A 219 -3.76 2.65 -0.62
C PRO A 219 -4.88 2.08 0.26
N ILE A 220 -5.29 0.84 0.04
CA ILE A 220 -6.41 0.23 0.80
C ILE A 220 -5.91 -0.54 2.03
N ILE A 221 -4.64 -0.96 2.04
CA ILE A 221 -4.09 -1.93 2.99
C ILE A 221 -3.09 -1.27 3.94
N SER A 222 -2.41 -0.22 3.48
CA SER A 222 -1.28 0.39 4.17
C SER A 222 -1.72 1.41 5.21
N ASP A 223 -1.23 1.24 6.44
CA ASP A 223 -1.45 2.18 7.55
C ASP A 223 -0.91 3.60 7.22
N ALA A 224 0.07 3.72 6.31
CA ALA A 224 0.57 5.02 5.87
C ALA A 224 -0.47 5.81 5.06
N TYR A 225 -1.32 5.11 4.30
CA TYR A 225 -2.42 5.75 3.57
C TYR A 225 -3.56 6.13 4.51
N ASP A 226 -3.90 5.26 5.47
CA ASP A 226 -4.88 5.59 6.52
C ASP A 226 -4.43 6.82 7.32
N THR A 227 -3.15 6.89 7.69
CA THR A 227 -2.56 8.09 8.31
C THR A 227 -2.72 9.33 7.42
N LEU A 228 -2.43 9.23 6.11
CA LEU A 228 -2.55 10.35 5.18
C LEU A 228 -3.99 10.87 5.07
N LYS A 229 -4.97 9.97 5.00
CA LYS A 229 -6.40 10.29 5.01
C LYS A 229 -6.77 11.14 6.23
N ASP A 230 -6.34 10.72 7.41
CA ASP A 230 -6.63 11.43 8.65
C ASP A 230 -5.96 12.81 8.68
N MET A 231 -4.73 12.92 8.17
CA MET A 231 -4.04 14.21 8.02
C MET A 231 -4.79 15.16 7.08
N ILE A 232 -5.33 14.65 5.97
CA ILE A 232 -6.14 15.43 5.04
C ILE A 232 -7.39 15.96 5.73
N LEU A 233 -8.11 15.10 6.47
CA LEU A 233 -9.29 15.52 7.22
C LEU A 233 -8.94 16.61 8.24
N ALA A 234 -7.89 16.42 9.04
CA ALA A 234 -7.47 17.40 10.03
C ALA A 234 -7.06 18.75 9.41
N ALA A 235 -6.34 18.73 8.28
CA ALA A 235 -5.97 19.95 7.57
C ALA A 235 -7.18 20.68 6.95
N LEU A 236 -8.19 19.93 6.48
CA LEU A 236 -9.47 20.48 6.04
C LEU A 236 -10.29 21.07 7.19
N CYS A 237 -10.29 20.41 8.35
CA CYS A 237 -10.88 20.92 9.58
C CYS A 237 -10.23 22.24 10.00
N TRP A 238 -8.89 22.31 9.94
CA TRP A 238 -8.12 23.51 10.24
C TRP A 238 -8.51 24.71 9.34
N GLN A 239 -8.67 24.47 8.04
CA GLN A 239 -9.03 25.49 7.05
C GLN A 239 -10.50 25.95 7.10
N SER A 240 -11.36 25.26 7.84
CA SER A 240 -12.80 25.51 7.82
C SER A 240 -13.23 26.88 8.34
N GLY A 241 -12.38 27.56 9.12
CA GLY A 241 -12.72 28.81 9.80
C GLY A 241 -13.70 28.67 10.97
N VAL A 242 -14.18 27.46 11.26
CA VAL A 242 -15.12 27.17 12.35
C VAL A 242 -14.39 26.54 13.53
N THR A 243 -14.31 27.25 14.66
CA THR A 243 -13.53 26.83 15.84
C THR A 243 -13.85 25.42 16.32
N PHE A 244 -15.14 25.06 16.38
CA PHE A 244 -15.56 23.71 16.77
C PHE A 244 -14.97 22.61 15.88
N VAL A 245 -14.98 22.84 14.56
CA VAL A 245 -14.46 21.88 13.57
C VAL A 245 -12.93 21.83 13.63
N GLN A 246 -12.26 22.95 13.87
CA GLN A 246 -10.81 22.98 14.08
C GLN A 246 -10.39 22.16 15.30
N VAL A 247 -11.13 22.26 16.42
CA VAL A 247 -10.90 21.44 17.63
C VAL A 247 -11.07 19.96 17.31
N ILE A 248 -12.11 19.57 16.55
CA ILE A 248 -12.29 18.20 16.08
C ILE A 248 -11.08 17.71 15.28
N GLY A 249 -10.57 18.54 14.35
CA GLY A 249 -9.37 18.22 13.58
C GLY A 249 -8.14 17.94 14.46
N ILE A 250 -7.92 18.76 15.49
CA ILE A 250 -6.81 18.56 16.44
C ILE A 250 -7.02 17.28 17.26
N LEU A 251 -8.24 17.04 17.76
CA LEU A 251 -8.57 15.84 18.53
C LEU A 251 -8.37 14.56 17.69
N SER A 252 -8.72 14.59 16.41
CA SER A 252 -8.46 13.52 15.44
C SER A 252 -6.96 13.20 15.34
N LEU A 253 -6.11 14.21 15.21
CA LEU A 253 -4.65 14.05 15.13
C LEU A 253 -4.04 13.47 16.41
N VAL A 254 -4.50 13.98 17.56
CA VAL A 254 -4.04 13.52 18.88
C VAL A 254 -4.48 12.09 19.11
N HIS A 255 -5.72 11.73 18.74
CA HIS A 255 -6.25 10.37 18.85
C HIS A 255 -5.41 9.38 18.05
N LEU A 256 -5.14 9.68 16.77
CA LEU A 256 -4.33 8.81 15.90
C LEU A 256 -2.94 8.57 16.49
N ALA A 257 -2.26 9.63 16.92
CA ALA A 257 -0.93 9.53 17.53
C ALA A 257 -0.97 8.74 18.85
N ALA A 258 -1.94 9.04 19.72
CA ALA A 258 -2.10 8.36 21.00
C ALA A 258 -2.36 6.86 20.83
N LEU A 259 -3.20 6.47 19.85
CA LEU A 259 -3.49 5.06 19.56
C LEU A 259 -2.23 4.31 19.09
N HIS A 260 -1.46 4.89 18.17
CA HIS A 260 -0.23 4.28 17.66
C HIS A 260 0.85 4.17 18.74
N ILE A 261 0.99 5.19 19.60
CA ILE A 261 1.86 5.14 20.78
C ILE A 261 1.40 4.04 21.73
N TYR A 262 0.10 4.01 22.07
CA TYR A 262 -0.45 3.01 22.97
C TYR A 262 -0.19 1.59 22.45
N CYS A 263 -0.49 1.33 21.18
CA CYS A 263 -0.25 0.06 20.53
C CYS A 263 1.23 -0.34 20.50
N SER A 264 2.14 0.61 20.29
CA SER A 264 3.58 0.33 20.25
C SER A 264 4.16 -0.08 21.61
N PHE A 265 3.72 0.58 22.68
CA PHE A 265 4.28 0.41 24.02
C PHE A 265 3.57 -0.67 24.85
N PHE A 266 2.25 -0.79 24.72
CA PHE A 266 1.43 -1.58 25.65
C PHE A 266 0.78 -2.83 25.06
N ASP A 267 0.72 -2.99 23.73
CA ASP A 267 0.12 -4.18 23.09
C ASP A 267 1.05 -4.81 22.05
N ASP A 268 1.74 -5.90 22.42
CA ASP A 268 2.68 -6.58 21.52
C ASP A 268 2.02 -7.18 20.27
N LYS A 269 0.74 -7.56 20.35
CA LYS A 269 0.00 -8.06 19.18
C LYS A 269 -0.29 -6.90 18.24
N CYS A 270 -0.66 -5.73 18.79
CA CYS A 270 -0.85 -4.52 18.00
C CYS A 270 0.47 -4.05 17.36
N LEU A 271 1.56 -3.99 18.13
CA LEU A 271 2.89 -3.65 17.60
C LEU A 271 3.31 -4.58 16.46
N ALA A 272 3.03 -5.89 16.55
CA ALA A 272 3.34 -6.84 15.48
C ALA A 272 2.54 -6.55 14.19
N GLN A 273 1.28 -6.12 14.31
CA GLN A 273 0.45 -5.69 13.18
C GLN A 273 0.99 -4.40 12.55
N LEU A 274 1.29 -3.39 13.38
CA LEU A 274 1.87 -2.11 12.93
C LEU A 274 3.22 -2.33 12.23
N CYS A 275 4.08 -3.18 12.78
CA CYS A 275 5.33 -3.56 12.12
C CYS A 275 5.10 -4.28 10.78
N GLY A 276 3.99 -5.02 10.64
CA GLY A 276 3.60 -5.68 9.39
C GLY A 276 3.30 -4.71 8.25
N SER A 277 2.88 -3.49 8.57
CA SER A 277 2.65 -2.40 7.61
C SER A 277 3.91 -1.55 7.43
N HIS A 278 4.45 -0.98 8.53
CA HIS A 278 5.56 -0.02 8.47
C HIS A 278 6.93 -0.64 8.19
N LEU A 279 7.13 -1.91 8.57
CA LEU A 279 8.40 -2.66 8.44
C LEU A 279 8.20 -3.94 7.63
N SER A 280 7.22 -3.93 6.71
CA SER A 280 6.70 -5.09 5.98
C SER A 280 7.77 -6.01 5.37
N VAL A 281 8.84 -5.46 4.79
CA VAL A 281 9.92 -6.25 4.16
C VAL A 281 10.89 -6.80 5.20
N LEU A 282 11.19 -6.01 6.24
CA LEU A 282 12.08 -6.44 7.33
C LEU A 282 11.50 -7.56 8.19
N VAL A 283 10.18 -7.59 8.35
CA VAL A 283 9.49 -8.63 9.12
C VAL A 283 8.97 -9.79 8.26
N ALA A 284 9.27 -9.76 6.96
CA ALA A 284 8.88 -10.80 6.03
C ALA A 284 9.58 -12.13 6.36
N SER A 285 8.88 -13.24 6.15
CA SER A 285 9.42 -14.57 6.41
C SER A 285 10.50 -14.94 5.39
N THR A 286 11.51 -15.67 5.86
CA THR A 286 12.54 -16.30 5.02
C THR A 286 12.25 -17.79 4.88
N GLU A 287 12.68 -18.37 3.77
CA GLU A 287 12.60 -19.79 3.47
C GLU A 287 13.98 -20.44 3.60
N ASP A 288 14.01 -21.75 3.83
CA ASP A 288 15.22 -22.54 3.69
C ASP A 288 15.57 -22.72 2.20
N THR A 289 16.83 -23.03 1.92
CA THR A 289 17.35 -23.12 0.54
C THR A 289 16.93 -24.42 -0.17
N THR A 290 15.93 -25.13 0.33
CA THR A 290 15.42 -26.36 -0.31
C THR A 290 14.77 -26.06 -1.67
N PRO A 291 14.83 -27.01 -2.62
CA PRO A 291 14.23 -26.83 -3.93
C PRO A 291 12.74 -26.55 -3.80
N GLU A 292 12.29 -25.52 -4.52
CA GLU A 292 10.93 -24.98 -4.49
C GLU A 292 9.97 -25.96 -5.19
N ASP A 293 8.88 -26.37 -4.53
CA ASP A 293 7.88 -27.26 -5.13
C ASP A 293 7.30 -26.67 -6.43
N THR A 294 7.57 -27.35 -7.53
CA THR A 294 7.28 -26.92 -8.92
C THR A 294 5.78 -26.82 -9.24
N SER A 295 4.92 -27.34 -8.36
CA SER A 295 3.47 -27.43 -8.54
C SER A 295 2.77 -26.07 -8.71
N SER A 296 3.27 -25.02 -8.03
CA SER A 296 2.64 -23.68 -8.09
C SER A 296 2.87 -22.91 -9.40
N LYS A 297 3.78 -23.38 -10.27
CA LYS A 297 4.16 -22.74 -11.54
C LYS A 297 3.25 -23.09 -12.73
N GLN A 298 2.20 -23.89 -12.54
CA GLN A 298 1.22 -24.23 -13.59
C GLN A 298 -0.08 -23.42 -13.53
N LEU A 299 -0.33 -22.62 -12.49
CA LEU A 299 -1.57 -21.84 -12.34
C LEU A 299 -1.59 -20.60 -13.27
N PRO A 300 -2.75 -20.18 -13.80
CA PRO A 300 -2.88 -18.91 -14.52
C PRO A 300 -2.58 -17.70 -13.63
N LEU A 301 -2.10 -16.59 -14.23
CA LEU A 301 -1.60 -15.41 -13.52
C LEU A 301 -2.60 -14.82 -12.52
N CYS A 302 -3.87 -14.70 -12.92
CA CYS A 302 -4.95 -14.17 -12.10
C CYS A 302 -5.17 -15.01 -10.84
N ARG A 303 -5.13 -16.35 -10.97
CA ARG A 303 -5.26 -17.26 -9.83
C ARG A 303 -4.06 -17.20 -8.90
N ARG A 304 -2.85 -16.96 -9.44
CA ARG A 304 -1.66 -16.69 -8.61
C ARG A 304 -1.79 -15.39 -7.84
N LEU A 305 -2.29 -14.33 -8.48
CA LEU A 305 -2.53 -13.04 -7.84
C LEU A 305 -3.64 -13.14 -6.79
N CYS A 306 -4.76 -13.80 -7.09
CA CYS A 306 -5.86 -14.04 -6.15
C CYS A 306 -5.36 -14.84 -4.94
N ASN A 307 -4.64 -15.95 -5.14
CA ASN A 307 -4.04 -16.72 -4.05
C ASN A 307 -3.01 -15.95 -3.23
N THR A 308 -2.49 -14.84 -3.74
CA THR A 308 -1.53 -13.97 -3.04
C THR A 308 -2.23 -12.82 -2.30
N ILE A 309 -3.23 -12.19 -2.93
CA ILE A 309 -3.95 -11.02 -2.43
C ILE A 309 -5.04 -11.43 -1.43
N LEU A 310 -5.77 -12.51 -1.70
CA LEU A 310 -6.89 -12.95 -0.88
C LEU A 310 -6.48 -13.23 0.58
N PRO A 311 -5.35 -13.91 0.87
CA PRO A 311 -4.88 -14.05 2.25
C PRO A 311 -4.49 -12.72 2.90
N MET A 312 -4.05 -11.72 2.13
CA MET A 312 -3.75 -10.39 2.65
C MET A 312 -5.02 -9.62 3.00
N LEU A 313 -6.06 -9.73 2.18
CA LEU A 313 -7.39 -9.21 2.50
C LEU A 313 -7.97 -9.93 3.72
N TYR A 314 -7.80 -11.25 3.84
CA TYR A 314 -8.23 -11.99 5.01
C TYR A 314 -7.46 -11.61 6.28
N LYS A 315 -6.19 -11.19 6.17
CA LYS A 315 -5.45 -10.63 7.32
C LYS A 315 -6.10 -9.35 7.86
N GLN A 316 -6.82 -8.58 7.03
CA GLN A 316 -7.57 -7.41 7.48
C GLN A 316 -8.72 -7.76 8.43
N VAL A 317 -9.28 -8.97 8.34
CA VAL A 317 -10.39 -9.39 9.22
C VAL A 317 -9.95 -10.11 10.50
N THR A 318 -8.64 -10.21 10.76
CA THR A 318 -8.12 -10.82 12.01
C THR A 318 -8.62 -10.06 13.24
N PRO A 319 -8.87 -10.74 14.39
CA PRO A 319 -9.43 -10.07 15.57
C PRO A 319 -8.62 -8.86 16.04
N THR A 320 -7.27 -8.95 15.98
CA THR A 320 -6.39 -7.84 16.34
C THR A 320 -6.49 -6.68 15.36
N LYS A 321 -6.47 -6.94 14.04
CA LYS A 321 -6.60 -5.87 13.03
C LYS A 321 -8.00 -5.26 13.06
N ARG A 322 -9.05 -6.06 13.28
CA ARG A 322 -10.42 -5.58 13.49
C ARG A 322 -10.53 -4.66 14.71
N LYS A 323 -9.94 -5.06 15.84
CA LYS A 323 -9.88 -4.20 17.04
C LYS A 323 -9.18 -2.88 16.73
N LEU A 324 -8.04 -2.92 16.03
CA LEU A 324 -7.31 -1.72 15.62
C LEU A 324 -8.17 -0.84 14.69
N MET A 325 -8.74 -1.41 13.64
CA MET A 325 -9.62 -0.71 12.70
C MET A 325 -10.82 -0.08 13.41
N ILE A 326 -11.42 -0.76 14.40
CA ILE A 326 -12.54 -0.16 15.17
C ILE A 326 -12.05 1.01 16.02
N LEU A 327 -10.94 0.84 16.76
CA LEU A 327 -10.39 1.88 17.63
C LEU A 327 -9.88 3.10 16.87
N GLU A 328 -9.42 2.90 15.64
CA GLU A 328 -8.92 3.95 14.76
C GLU A 328 -10.04 4.55 13.91
N ASN A 329 -10.68 3.74 13.07
CA ASN A 329 -11.60 4.22 12.04
C ASN A 329 -12.94 4.70 12.60
N VAL A 330 -13.45 4.17 13.72
CA VAL A 330 -14.75 4.63 14.25
C VAL A 330 -14.66 6.08 14.77
N PRO A 331 -13.68 6.45 15.61
CA PRO A 331 -13.48 7.84 15.98
C PRO A 331 -13.22 8.75 14.77
N GLN A 332 -12.40 8.32 13.80
CA GLN A 332 -12.14 9.13 12.60
C GLN A 332 -13.39 9.32 11.74
N ALA A 333 -14.20 8.27 11.55
CA ALA A 333 -15.48 8.36 10.87
C ALA A 333 -16.45 9.31 11.58
N PHE A 334 -16.49 9.26 12.91
CA PHE A 334 -17.28 10.21 13.70
C PHE A 334 -16.83 11.65 13.45
N PHE A 335 -15.52 11.93 13.51
CA PHE A 335 -14.98 13.25 13.22
C PHE A 335 -15.28 13.71 11.78
N ALA A 336 -15.18 12.80 10.80
CA ALA A 336 -15.52 13.08 9.41
C ALA A 336 -17.01 13.41 9.23
N ILE A 337 -17.90 12.68 9.90
CA ILE A 337 -19.35 12.97 9.88
C ILE A 337 -19.65 14.33 10.50
N CYS A 338 -19.02 14.66 11.64
CA CYS A 338 -19.16 15.98 12.26
C CYS A 338 -18.70 17.10 11.30
N TYR A 339 -17.56 16.92 10.64
CA TYR A 339 -17.08 17.86 9.63
C TYR A 339 -18.10 18.05 8.51
N LEU A 340 -18.58 16.95 7.91
CA LEU A 340 -19.54 16.98 6.81
C LEU A 340 -20.87 17.64 7.19
N LYS A 341 -21.36 17.42 8.41
CA LYS A 341 -22.60 18.03 8.91
C LYS A 341 -22.51 19.54 9.12
N VAL A 342 -21.35 20.04 9.57
CA VAL A 342 -21.20 21.46 9.93
C VAL A 342 -20.76 22.30 8.74
N ILE A 343 -19.76 21.83 7.99
CA ILE A 343 -19.18 22.59 6.88
C ILE A 343 -19.96 22.38 5.58
N GLY A 344 -20.70 21.28 5.47
CA GLY A 344 -21.12 20.77 4.18
C GLY A 344 -19.91 20.18 3.44
N GLY A 345 -20.13 19.19 2.57
CA GLY A 345 -18.98 18.53 1.96
C GLY A 345 -19.30 17.69 0.74
N SER A 346 -18.24 17.44 -0.01
CA SER A 346 -18.27 16.61 -1.21
C SER A 346 -18.23 15.12 -0.85
N LEU A 347 -18.79 14.31 -1.74
CA LEU A 347 -18.76 12.84 -1.66
C LEU A 347 -17.33 12.30 -1.47
N PHE A 348 -16.30 13.03 -1.91
CA PHE A 348 -14.90 12.63 -1.78
C PHE A 348 -14.44 12.52 -0.33
N VAL A 349 -14.70 13.52 0.53
CA VAL A 349 -14.32 13.45 1.96
C VAL A 349 -15.09 12.34 2.67
N GLY A 350 -16.35 12.14 2.27
CA GLY A 350 -17.16 11.01 2.72
C GLY A 350 -16.56 9.67 2.31
N LEU A 351 -16.27 9.45 1.03
CA LEU A 351 -15.72 8.20 0.52
C LEU A 351 -14.32 7.91 1.07
N LEU A 352 -13.45 8.92 1.12
CA LEU A 352 -12.08 8.74 1.57
C LEU A 352 -12.04 8.34 3.05
N ASN A 353 -12.96 8.83 3.88
CA ASN A 353 -13.07 8.51 5.32
C ASN A 353 -14.04 7.38 5.69
N LEU A 354 -15.05 7.08 4.86
CA LEU A 354 -16.13 6.13 5.17
C LEU A 354 -16.16 4.89 4.26
N ALA A 355 -15.54 4.91 3.07
CA ALA A 355 -15.67 3.82 2.10
C ALA A 355 -14.64 2.68 2.23
N ILE A 356 -13.82 2.68 3.30
CA ILE A 356 -12.90 1.57 3.62
C ILE A 356 -13.33 1.00 4.99
N PRO A 357 -13.55 -0.32 5.08
CA PRO A 357 -14.76 -0.87 5.71
C PRO A 357 -14.73 -0.80 7.24
N VAL A 358 -15.81 -0.22 7.77
CA VAL A 358 -16.42 -0.73 9.01
C VAL A 358 -16.87 -2.17 8.68
N PRO A 359 -16.48 -3.17 9.48
CA PRO A 359 -16.68 -4.59 9.19
C PRO A 359 -18.15 -4.98 8.98
#